data_AF-A0AAD8EA74-F1
#
_entry.id   AF-A0AAD8EA74-F1
#
_cell.length_a   1.000
_cell.length_b   1.000
_cell.length_c   1.000
_cell.angle_alpha   90.00
_cell.angle_beta   90.00
_cell.angle_gamma   90.00
#
_symmetry.space_group_name_H-M   'P 1'
#
loop_
_entity.id
_entity.type
_entity.pdbx_description
1 polymer ?
#
loop_
_entity_poly.entity_id
_entity_poly.type
_entity_poly.pdbx_seq_one_letter_code
_entity_poly.pdbx_strand_id
1 'polypeptide(L)'
;MGGKSSSQKEPTNSATFNTGTRYSSTQVASDVVETPEFVQQQRLLLDHYNRIAAEKRNQHTQQPFQVRYEYEYQRQREADQRQRLLEEEHKWKEAERQRRLLVEEHKQKEVVRQRRLLVEEHKRKEAERQRRLLEEERQRTEAERQRRLLEEERQQKEAERQQKLLEDERREKEQQQKRLEERRKKLLEEQHRQRRLQDECRQKMYNEQSFQKENSQQTCVEKDQHKSSEEHQGTSLDEESLKMFLKEEYQEKIPKEWEQKNYMKGIMKLYNLAEEHVQLSKTQGKHDIPGFLHSAVLRDSLAANWGPMPPDKTYVRVPVQEDTDEFRSVNNCFKATTQKRFVVDKIERVQNPFLLGCYLLKKLEMENMYGARNVEEKILFRGAFAKFIDKNCENNFNWRIYAVSKHNKYGEGFTLSHISYIANFSADKEATNKAMFLVRVLVSKVTDASENMEIPPLLNDRKLSNVLRFDTTKRRDGKMIVKFADNEFYPDYIIHYTVGPELEKKGDKVKNPMHESTMYDD
;
A
#
# COMPACT_ATOMS: atom_id res chain seq x y z
N MET A 1 16.93 -43.66 20.92
CA MET A 1 15.95 -43.67 22.01
C MET A 1 14.66 -43.08 21.43
N GLY A 2 13.74 -43.87 20.89
CA GLY A 2 12.71 -44.68 21.57
C GLY A 2 11.38 -43.91 21.41
N GLY A 3 10.33 -44.35 20.72
CA GLY A 3 9.87 -45.69 20.34
C GLY A 3 8.63 -46.06 21.16
N LYS A 4 7.44 -46.05 20.56
CA LYS A 4 6.17 -46.77 20.89
C LYS A 4 5.08 -46.28 19.91
N SER A 5 4.60 -47.01 18.90
CA SER A 5 3.91 -48.31 18.81
C SER A 5 2.43 -48.28 19.22
N SER A 6 1.53 -48.41 18.24
CA SER A 6 0.27 -49.14 18.42
C SER A 6 -0.12 -49.86 17.11
N SER A 7 -0.31 -51.16 17.24
CA SER A 7 -0.68 -52.17 16.23
C SER A 7 -2.19 -52.29 16.04
N GLN A 8 -2.65 -52.63 14.84
CA GLN A 8 -3.85 -53.46 14.57
C GLN A 8 -3.76 -53.95 13.10
N LYS A 9 -3.33 -55.19 12.88
CA LYS A 9 -4.10 -56.41 12.54
C LYS A 9 -4.83 -56.36 11.19
N GLU A 10 -4.33 -57.19 10.27
CA GLU A 10 -4.88 -57.58 8.96
C GLU A 10 -6.30 -58.16 9.05
N PRO A 11 -7.04 -58.13 7.94
CA PRO A 11 -7.36 -59.42 7.33
C PRO A 11 -7.22 -59.47 5.80
N THR A 12 -6.85 -60.66 5.35
CA THR A 12 -6.93 -61.20 3.99
C THR A 12 -8.28 -60.97 3.34
N ASN A 13 -8.31 -60.54 2.06
CA ASN A 13 -9.35 -60.95 1.12
C ASN A 13 -8.93 -60.77 -0.34
N SER A 14 -8.95 -61.90 -1.05
CA SER A 14 -8.88 -62.04 -2.50
C SER A 14 -10.12 -61.43 -3.15
N ALA A 15 -9.93 -60.47 -4.05
CA ALA A 15 -11.00 -59.91 -4.88
C ALA A 15 -10.81 -60.35 -6.34
N THR A 16 -11.62 -61.33 -6.74
CA THR A 16 -11.95 -61.63 -8.13
C THR A 16 -12.80 -60.51 -8.71
N PHE A 17 -12.39 -60.01 -9.87
CA PHE A 17 -13.11 -59.04 -10.69
C PHE A 17 -14.42 -59.65 -11.19
N ASN A 18 -15.55 -59.03 -10.86
CA ASN A 18 -16.82 -59.29 -11.53
C ASN A 18 -17.43 -57.94 -11.94
N THR A 19 -17.31 -57.60 -13.22
CA THR A 19 -17.87 -56.37 -13.81
C THR A 19 -19.33 -56.61 -14.19
N GLY A 20 -20.24 -56.33 -13.25
CA GLY A 20 -21.68 -56.25 -13.51
C GLY A 20 -22.11 -54.79 -13.64
N THR A 21 -22.27 -54.33 -14.89
CA THR A 21 -22.81 -52.99 -15.19
C THR A 21 -24.30 -52.96 -14.86
N ARG A 22 -24.69 -52.15 -13.86
CA ARG A 22 -26.09 -51.83 -13.54
C ARG A 22 -26.70 -50.99 -14.68
N TYR A 23 -27.72 -51.54 -15.35
CA TYR A 23 -28.78 -50.74 -15.93
C TYR A 23 -29.97 -50.74 -14.97
N SER A 24 -30.29 -49.57 -14.44
CA SER A 24 -31.55 -49.28 -13.77
C SER A 24 -32.58 -48.95 -14.85
N SER A 25 -33.58 -49.81 -15.04
CA SER A 25 -34.80 -49.47 -15.76
C SER A 25 -35.97 -50.10 -15.01
N THR A 26 -36.66 -49.23 -14.27
CA THR A 26 -38.09 -49.22 -13.96
C THR A 26 -38.83 -50.54 -14.17
N GLN A 27 -39.16 -51.23 -13.08
CA GLN A 27 -40.18 -52.26 -13.04
C GLN A 27 -41.51 -51.68 -13.51
N VAL A 28 -41.90 -51.98 -14.74
CA VAL A 28 -43.30 -52.13 -15.11
C VAL A 28 -43.56 -53.62 -15.00
N ALA A 29 -44.23 -54.02 -13.91
CA ALA A 29 -44.75 -55.37 -13.79
C ALA A 29 -45.78 -55.55 -14.90
N SER A 30 -45.44 -56.37 -15.89
CA SER A 30 -46.42 -56.97 -16.79
C SER A 30 -46.38 -58.46 -16.50
N ASP A 31 -47.42 -58.93 -15.81
CA ASP A 31 -47.72 -60.34 -15.67
C ASP A 31 -47.99 -60.90 -17.07
N VAL A 32 -46.94 -61.38 -17.74
CA VAL A 32 -47.11 -62.30 -18.87
C VAL A 32 -47.26 -63.67 -18.25
N VAL A 33 -48.51 -64.05 -18.03
CA VAL A 33 -48.88 -65.45 -17.81
C VAL A 33 -48.44 -66.20 -19.07
N GLU A 34 -47.29 -66.87 -19.03
CA GLU A 34 -46.89 -67.80 -20.09
C GLU A 34 -47.96 -68.88 -20.13
N THR A 35 -48.82 -68.81 -21.15
CA THR A 35 -49.84 -69.82 -21.35
C THR A 35 -49.16 -71.16 -21.58
N PRO A 36 -49.74 -72.29 -21.12
CA PRO A 36 -49.18 -73.63 -21.34
C PRO A 36 -48.81 -73.90 -22.81
N GLU A 37 -49.50 -73.26 -23.77
CA GLU A 37 -49.23 -73.32 -25.20
C GLU A 37 -47.89 -72.67 -25.62
N PHE A 38 -47.47 -71.57 -25.01
CA PHE A 38 -46.23 -70.89 -25.38
C PHE A 38 -44.98 -71.69 -24.97
N VAL A 39 -45.01 -72.26 -23.77
CA VAL A 39 -43.95 -73.16 -23.27
C VAL A 39 -43.90 -74.45 -24.10
N GLN A 40 -45.06 -74.94 -24.56
CA GLN A 40 -45.14 -76.09 -25.45
C GLN A 40 -44.55 -75.79 -26.84
N GLN A 41 -44.78 -74.61 -27.40
CA GLN A 41 -44.18 -74.19 -28.67
C GLN A 41 -42.65 -74.03 -28.59
N GLN A 42 -42.11 -73.46 -27.50
CA GLN A 42 -40.67 -73.36 -27.32
C GLN A 42 -39.99 -74.74 -27.17
N ARG A 43 -40.63 -75.68 -26.46
CA ARG A 43 -40.13 -77.06 -26.38
C ARG A 43 -40.13 -77.74 -27.75
N LEU A 44 -41.17 -77.56 -28.56
CA LEU A 44 -41.23 -78.11 -29.91
C LEU A 44 -40.16 -77.51 -30.83
N LEU A 45 -39.85 -76.22 -30.69
CA LEU A 45 -38.77 -75.55 -31.43
C LEU A 45 -37.39 -76.08 -31.04
N LEU A 46 -37.15 -76.26 -29.73
CA LEU A 46 -35.88 -76.80 -29.24
C LEU A 46 -35.71 -78.27 -29.63
N ASP A 47 -36.77 -79.07 -29.56
CA ASP A 47 -36.77 -80.45 -30.04
C ASP A 47 -36.56 -80.54 -31.55
N HIS A 48 -37.16 -79.63 -32.33
CA HIS A 48 -36.94 -79.56 -33.77
C HIS A 48 -35.48 -79.19 -34.08
N TYR A 49 -34.91 -78.22 -33.37
CA TYR A 49 -33.51 -77.85 -33.52
C TYR A 49 -32.56 -79.00 -33.15
N ASN A 50 -32.85 -79.70 -32.05
CA ASN A 50 -32.07 -80.85 -31.60
C ASN A 50 -32.20 -82.03 -32.58
N ARG A 51 -33.37 -82.26 -33.19
CA ARG A 51 -33.54 -83.26 -34.26
C ARG A 51 -32.73 -82.91 -35.50
N ILE A 52 -32.76 -81.66 -35.96
CA ILE A 52 -31.95 -81.22 -37.09
C ILE A 52 -30.45 -81.37 -36.79
N ALA A 53 -30.00 -81.01 -35.58
CA ALA A 53 -28.62 -81.19 -35.16
C ALA A 53 -28.21 -82.67 -35.08
N ALA A 54 -29.11 -83.54 -34.61
CA ALA A 54 -28.91 -84.98 -34.56
C ALA A 54 -28.91 -85.61 -35.96
N GLU A 55 -29.79 -85.17 -36.87
CA GLU A 55 -29.83 -85.59 -38.27
C GLU A 55 -28.54 -85.20 -39.01
N LYS A 56 -28.02 -83.99 -38.78
CA LYS A 56 -26.71 -83.58 -39.32
C LYS A 56 -25.56 -84.44 -38.77
N ARG A 57 -25.60 -84.83 -37.48
CA ARG A 57 -24.62 -85.78 -36.91
C ARG A 57 -24.77 -87.19 -37.49
N ASN A 58 -26.00 -87.66 -37.72
CA ASN A 58 -26.27 -88.97 -38.30
C ASN A 58 -25.91 -89.03 -39.79
N GLN A 59 -26.18 -87.98 -40.57
CA GLN A 59 -25.73 -87.87 -41.97
C GLN A 59 -24.20 -87.93 -42.07
N HIS A 60 -23.46 -87.29 -41.15
CA HIS A 60 -22.00 -87.39 -41.07
C HIS A 60 -21.51 -88.80 -40.70
N THR A 61 -22.32 -89.57 -39.96
CA THR A 61 -22.02 -90.94 -39.54
C THR A 61 -22.32 -91.98 -40.64
N GLN A 62 -23.16 -91.62 -41.64
CA GLN A 62 -23.55 -92.50 -42.76
C GLN A 62 -22.72 -92.29 -44.05
N GLN A 63 -21.74 -91.38 -44.07
CA GLN A 63 -20.86 -91.19 -45.24
C GLN A 63 -19.75 -92.26 -45.31
N PRO A 64 -19.25 -92.61 -46.51
CA PRO A 64 -18.13 -93.55 -46.67
C PRO A 64 -16.91 -93.09 -45.87
N PHE A 65 -16.21 -94.04 -45.21
CA PHE A 65 -15.07 -93.79 -44.32
C PHE A 65 -14.02 -92.82 -44.91
N GLN A 66 -13.74 -92.94 -46.21
CA GLN A 66 -12.78 -92.10 -46.93
C GLN A 66 -13.14 -90.59 -46.88
N VAL A 67 -14.42 -90.26 -47.10
CA VAL A 67 -14.90 -88.87 -47.13
C VAL A 67 -14.90 -88.25 -45.74
N ARG A 68 -15.23 -89.05 -44.73
CA ARG A 68 -15.16 -88.63 -43.32
C ARG A 68 -13.71 -88.36 -42.88
N TYR A 69 -12.79 -89.24 -43.25
CA TYR A 69 -11.37 -89.08 -42.96
C TYR A 69 -10.79 -87.81 -43.59
N GLU A 70 -11.07 -87.56 -44.88
CA GLU A 70 -10.61 -86.35 -45.57
C GLU A 70 -11.19 -85.07 -44.95
N TYR A 71 -12.46 -85.09 -44.56
CA TYR A 71 -13.12 -83.96 -43.92
C TYR A 71 -12.60 -83.69 -42.49
N GLU A 72 -12.41 -84.73 -41.67
CA GLU A 72 -11.82 -84.61 -40.34
C GLU A 72 -10.35 -84.15 -40.42
N TYR A 73 -9.59 -84.65 -41.41
CA TYR A 73 -8.23 -84.21 -41.69
C TYR A 73 -8.15 -82.73 -42.12
N GLN A 74 -9.03 -82.29 -43.02
CA GLN A 74 -9.13 -80.88 -43.41
C GLN A 74 -9.52 -79.99 -42.23
N ARG A 75 -10.51 -80.40 -41.44
CA ARG A 75 -10.92 -79.68 -40.22
C ARG A 75 -9.78 -79.56 -39.22
N GLN A 76 -9.00 -80.62 -39.02
CA GLN A 76 -7.83 -80.59 -38.12
C GLN A 76 -6.76 -79.65 -38.64
N ARG A 77 -6.46 -79.68 -39.95
CA ARG A 77 -5.51 -78.74 -40.57
C ARG A 77 -5.97 -77.29 -40.44
N GLU A 78 -7.25 -77.01 -40.63
CA GLU A 78 -7.82 -75.68 -40.44
C GLU A 78 -7.77 -75.24 -38.97
N ALA A 79 -8.02 -76.16 -38.03
CA ALA A 79 -7.89 -75.90 -36.60
C ALA A 79 -6.44 -75.58 -36.21
N ASP A 80 -5.48 -76.37 -36.70
CA ASP A 80 -4.05 -76.15 -36.46
C ASP A 80 -3.57 -74.82 -37.09
N GLN A 81 -4.05 -74.47 -38.28
CA GLN A 81 -3.77 -73.18 -38.92
C GLN A 81 -4.34 -72.02 -38.11
N ARG A 82 -5.59 -72.12 -37.63
CA ARG A 82 -6.20 -71.12 -36.75
C ARG A 82 -5.43 -70.96 -35.45
N GLN A 83 -4.96 -72.05 -34.86
CA GLN A 83 -4.17 -72.01 -33.64
C GLN A 83 -2.83 -71.29 -33.85
N ARG A 84 -2.12 -71.54 -34.96
CA ARG A 84 -0.89 -70.81 -35.30
C ARG A 84 -1.13 -69.31 -35.47
N LEU A 85 -2.22 -68.92 -36.14
CA LEU A 85 -2.57 -67.50 -36.30
C LEU A 85 -2.86 -66.83 -34.95
N LEU A 86 -3.56 -67.53 -34.04
CA LEU A 86 -3.81 -67.04 -32.68
C LEU A 86 -2.51 -66.90 -31.86
N GLU A 87 -1.57 -67.85 -32.01
CA GLU A 87 -0.26 -67.77 -31.36
C GLU A 87 0.59 -66.61 -31.92
N GLU A 88 0.57 -66.38 -33.23
CA GLU A 88 1.22 -65.22 -33.87
C GLU A 88 0.59 -63.90 -33.42
N GLU A 89 -0.74 -63.85 -33.33
CA GLU A 89 -1.47 -62.69 -32.81
C GLU A 89 -1.12 -62.42 -31.34
N HIS A 90 -1.00 -63.46 -30.52
CA HIS A 90 -0.57 -63.34 -29.13
C HIS A 90 0.86 -62.78 -29.03
N LYS A 91 1.80 -63.33 -29.80
CA LYS A 91 3.19 -62.84 -29.87
C LYS A 91 3.26 -61.38 -30.32
N TRP A 92 2.46 -61.01 -31.32
CA TRP A 92 2.38 -59.62 -31.79
C TRP A 92 1.84 -58.69 -30.70
N LYS A 93 0.75 -59.08 -30.01
CA LYS A 93 0.18 -58.33 -28.88
C LYS A 93 1.18 -58.19 -27.72
N GLU A 94 1.97 -59.22 -27.43
CA GLU A 94 3.04 -59.15 -26.43
C GLU A 94 4.17 -58.21 -26.83
N ALA A 95 4.65 -58.29 -28.07
CA ALA A 95 5.67 -57.39 -28.59
C ALA A 95 5.18 -55.93 -28.60
N GLU A 96 3.92 -55.69 -28.95
CA GLU A 96 3.31 -54.36 -28.91
C GLU A 96 3.23 -53.83 -27.46
N ARG A 97 2.83 -54.67 -26.50
CA ARG A 97 2.85 -54.30 -25.07
C ARG A 97 4.26 -53.92 -24.60
N GLN A 98 5.29 -54.67 -24.97
CA GLN A 98 6.68 -54.34 -24.62
C GLN A 98 7.14 -53.02 -25.25
N ARG A 99 6.81 -52.76 -26.52
CA ARG A 99 7.11 -51.47 -27.17
C ARG A 99 6.44 -50.29 -26.45
N ARG A 100 5.18 -50.45 -26.03
CA ARG A 100 4.45 -49.41 -25.27
C ARG A 100 5.12 -49.13 -23.92
N LEU A 101 5.58 -50.15 -23.21
CA LEU A 101 6.29 -49.99 -21.94
C LEU A 101 7.61 -49.22 -22.10
N LEU A 102 8.41 -49.54 -23.13
CA LEU A 102 9.68 -48.83 -23.41
C LEU A 102 9.44 -47.35 -23.75
N VAL A 103 8.40 -47.05 -24.53
CA VAL A 103 8.01 -45.67 -24.84
C VAL A 103 7.60 -44.92 -23.57
N GLU A 104 6.85 -45.57 -22.68
CA GLU A 104 6.42 -44.95 -21.43
C GLU A 104 7.59 -44.72 -20.46
N GLU A 105 8.52 -45.67 -20.36
CA GLU A 105 9.75 -45.50 -19.58
C GLU A 105 10.60 -44.32 -20.11
N HIS A 106 10.75 -44.19 -21.43
CA HIS A 106 11.45 -43.07 -22.03
C HIS A 106 10.77 -41.73 -21.72
N LYS A 107 9.44 -41.67 -21.79
CA LYS A 107 8.68 -40.46 -21.40
C LYS A 107 8.92 -40.11 -19.93
N GLN A 108 8.88 -41.10 -19.03
CA GLN A 108 9.12 -40.87 -17.61
C GLN A 108 10.53 -40.34 -17.35
N LYS A 109 11.55 -40.92 -17.98
CA LYS A 109 12.94 -40.43 -17.89
C LYS A 109 13.08 -38.99 -18.38
N GLU A 110 12.41 -38.64 -19.47
CA GLU A 110 12.45 -37.27 -20.01
C GLU A 110 11.75 -36.28 -19.09
N VAL A 111 10.61 -36.64 -18.48
CA VAL A 111 9.94 -35.80 -17.47
C VAL A 111 10.85 -35.55 -16.26
N VAL A 112 11.53 -36.59 -15.76
CA VAL A 112 12.48 -36.45 -14.64
C VAL A 112 13.66 -35.54 -15.03
N ARG A 113 14.19 -35.70 -16.24
CA ARG A 113 15.27 -34.85 -16.77
C ARG A 113 14.83 -33.38 -16.85
N GLN A 114 13.64 -33.11 -17.39
CA GLN A 114 13.10 -31.75 -17.47
C GLN A 114 12.87 -31.14 -16.09
N ARG A 115 12.33 -31.90 -15.13
CA ARG A 115 12.19 -31.44 -13.74
C ARG A 115 13.53 -31.09 -13.12
N ARG A 116 14.58 -31.89 -13.35
CA ARG A 116 15.93 -31.62 -12.85
C ARG A 116 16.50 -30.31 -13.38
N LEU A 117 16.35 -30.06 -14.69
CA LEU A 117 16.80 -28.82 -15.32
C LEU A 117 16.08 -27.58 -14.77
N LEU A 118 14.76 -27.68 -14.55
CA LEU A 118 13.98 -26.59 -13.94
C LEU A 118 14.45 -26.28 -12.52
N VAL A 119 14.77 -27.30 -11.72
CA VAL A 119 15.30 -27.12 -10.35
C VAL A 119 16.68 -26.46 -10.38
N GLU A 120 17.57 -26.86 -11.30
CA GLU A 120 18.88 -26.21 -11.45
C GLU A 120 18.76 -24.75 -11.92
N GLU A 121 17.86 -24.46 -12.84
CA GLU A 121 17.58 -23.10 -13.29
C GLU A 121 17.07 -22.21 -12.14
N HIS A 122 16.15 -22.75 -11.32
CA HIS A 122 15.65 -22.06 -10.13
C HIS A 122 16.79 -21.71 -9.16
N LYS A 123 17.62 -22.70 -8.82
CA LYS A 123 18.80 -22.51 -7.95
C LYS A 123 19.76 -21.47 -8.51
N ARG A 124 19.98 -21.46 -9.83
CA ARG A 124 20.83 -20.46 -10.49
C ARG A 124 20.25 -19.06 -10.36
N LYS A 125 18.94 -18.89 -10.59
CA LYS A 125 18.25 -17.60 -10.45
C LYS A 125 18.25 -17.11 -9.01
N GLU A 126 18.08 -18.00 -8.02
CA GLU A 126 18.18 -17.65 -6.61
C GLU A 126 19.59 -17.20 -6.22
N ALA A 127 20.61 -17.93 -6.65
CA ALA A 127 22.00 -17.55 -6.40
C ALA A 127 22.35 -16.18 -7.04
N GLU A 128 21.84 -15.92 -8.24
CA GLU A 128 22.01 -14.61 -8.90
C GLU A 128 21.31 -13.48 -8.13
N ARG A 129 20.08 -13.71 -7.65
CA ARG A 129 19.37 -12.75 -6.80
C ARG A 129 20.13 -12.44 -5.52
N GLN A 130 20.68 -13.46 -4.84
CA GLN A 130 21.48 -13.27 -3.64
C GLN A 130 22.75 -12.46 -3.91
N ARG A 131 23.44 -12.70 -5.04
CA ARG A 131 24.61 -11.91 -5.44
C ARG A 131 24.25 -10.45 -5.70
N ARG A 132 23.11 -10.18 -6.35
CA ARG A 132 22.65 -8.80 -6.59
C ARG A 132 22.34 -8.07 -5.29
N LEU A 133 21.65 -8.73 -4.35
CA LEU A 133 21.35 -8.14 -3.03
C LEU A 133 22.62 -7.80 -2.25
N LEU A 134 23.62 -8.69 -2.25
CA LEU A 134 24.90 -8.44 -1.58
C LEU A 134 25.67 -7.27 -2.23
N GLU A 135 25.64 -7.17 -3.55
CA GLU A 135 26.26 -6.07 -4.28
C GLU A 135 25.56 -4.73 -4.00
N GLU A 136 24.22 -4.70 -3.97
CA GLU A 136 23.45 -3.52 -3.57
C GLU A 136 23.75 -3.09 -2.13
N GLU A 137 23.89 -4.03 -1.20
CA GLU A 137 24.27 -3.74 0.18
C GLU A 137 25.68 -3.15 0.27
N ARG A 138 26.64 -3.68 -0.51
CA ARG A 138 27.98 -3.12 -0.61
C ARG A 138 27.95 -1.69 -1.15
N GLN A 139 27.17 -1.44 -2.21
CA GLN A 139 27.03 -0.09 -2.77
C GLN A 139 26.35 0.88 -1.81
N ARG A 140 25.34 0.43 -1.05
CA ARG A 140 24.69 1.24 -0.02
C ARG A 140 25.65 1.63 1.09
N THR A 141 26.41 0.68 1.60
CA THR A 141 27.39 0.94 2.67
C THR A 141 28.52 1.86 2.20
N GLU A 142 28.98 1.72 0.95
CA GLU A 142 29.97 2.62 0.36
C GLU A 142 29.40 4.03 0.15
N ALA A 143 28.18 4.16 -0.38
CA ALA A 143 27.50 5.43 -0.54
C ALA A 143 27.24 6.12 0.80
N GLU A 144 26.90 5.36 1.84
CA GLU A 144 26.73 5.90 3.19
C GLU A 144 28.05 6.41 3.77
N ARG A 145 29.16 5.68 3.58
CA ARG A 145 30.50 6.16 3.96
C ARG A 145 30.86 7.46 3.24
N GLN A 146 30.60 7.56 1.94
CA GLN A 146 30.87 8.79 1.18
C GLN A 146 30.03 9.97 1.68
N ARG A 147 28.75 9.74 2.01
CA ARG A 147 27.89 10.77 2.59
C ARG A 147 28.38 11.25 3.95
N ARG A 148 28.86 10.34 4.81
CA ARG A 148 29.43 10.70 6.11
C ARG A 148 30.69 11.57 5.95
N LEU A 149 31.59 11.19 5.05
CA LEU A 149 32.80 11.99 4.77
C LEU A 149 32.46 13.40 4.25
N LEU A 150 31.49 13.51 3.35
CA LEU A 150 31.05 14.81 2.83
C LEU A 150 30.41 15.68 3.93
N GLU A 151 29.63 15.06 4.82
CA GLU A 151 29.00 15.73 5.95
C GLU A 151 30.04 16.21 6.98
N GLU A 152 31.04 15.39 7.30
CA GLU A 152 32.17 15.77 8.16
C GLU A 152 32.95 16.95 7.57
N GLU A 153 33.21 16.93 6.25
CA GLU A 153 33.88 18.06 5.57
C GLU A 153 33.02 19.34 5.64
N ARG A 154 31.70 19.22 5.48
CA ARG A 154 30.77 20.35 5.59
C ARG A 154 30.78 20.93 7.01
N GLN A 155 30.70 20.07 8.03
CA GLN A 155 30.73 20.48 9.43
C GLN A 155 32.06 21.13 9.79
N GLN A 156 33.17 20.62 9.27
CA GLN A 156 34.48 21.22 9.48
C GLN A 156 34.56 22.62 8.88
N LYS A 157 34.09 22.81 7.64
CA LYS A 157 34.03 24.14 7.00
C LYS A 157 33.13 25.11 7.76
N GLU A 158 32.02 24.64 8.30
CA GLU A 158 31.11 25.46 9.10
C GLU A 158 31.75 25.85 10.45
N ALA A 159 32.42 24.92 11.13
CA ALA A 159 33.15 25.19 12.36
C ALA A 159 34.29 26.20 12.14
N GLU A 160 35.03 26.10 11.03
CA GLU A 160 36.06 27.07 10.66
C GLU A 160 35.46 28.47 10.42
N ARG A 161 34.30 28.57 9.75
CA ARG A 161 33.59 29.84 9.56
C ARG A 161 33.16 30.44 10.90
N GLN A 162 32.60 29.63 11.80
CA GLN A 162 32.19 30.07 13.13
C GLN A 162 33.38 30.55 13.97
N GLN A 163 34.51 29.83 13.94
CA GLN A 163 35.74 30.27 14.62
C GLN A 163 36.22 31.61 14.10
N LYS A 164 36.22 31.81 12.78
CA LYS A 164 36.63 33.08 12.19
C LYS A 164 35.73 34.24 12.62
N LEU A 165 34.41 34.01 12.66
CA LEU A 165 33.45 35.01 13.12
C LEU A 165 33.68 35.40 14.59
N LEU A 166 33.92 34.41 15.46
CA LEU A 166 34.24 34.63 16.87
C LEU A 166 35.55 35.40 17.06
N GLU A 167 36.55 35.13 16.22
CA GLU A 167 37.81 35.85 16.27
C GLU A 167 37.66 37.31 15.84
N ASP A 168 36.86 37.57 14.80
CA ASP A 168 36.55 38.92 14.34
C ASP A 168 35.76 39.72 15.40
N GLU A 169 34.75 39.11 16.05
CA GLU A 169 34.04 39.71 17.18
C GLU A 169 34.98 40.05 18.34
N ARG A 170 35.93 39.15 18.66
CA ARG A 170 36.92 39.39 19.72
C ARG A 170 37.80 40.59 19.38
N ARG A 171 38.25 40.70 18.12
CA ARG A 171 39.06 41.83 17.64
C ARG A 171 38.28 43.15 17.72
N GLU A 172 37.00 43.14 17.35
CA GLU A 172 36.14 44.32 17.47
C GLU A 172 35.97 44.78 18.91
N LYS A 173 35.71 43.85 19.84
CA LYS A 173 35.61 44.14 21.28
C LYS A 173 36.90 44.73 21.83
N GLU A 174 38.05 44.17 21.45
CA GLU A 174 39.36 44.72 21.84
C GLU A 174 39.57 46.14 21.30
N GLN A 175 39.19 46.42 20.05
CA GLN A 175 39.27 47.76 19.49
C GLN A 175 38.32 48.73 20.21
N GLN A 176 37.11 48.29 20.54
CA GLN A 176 36.15 49.09 21.29
C GLN A 176 36.65 49.42 22.70
N GLN A 177 37.26 48.45 23.37
CA GLN A 177 37.93 48.62 24.67
C GLN A 177 39.02 49.69 24.58
N LYS A 178 39.91 49.62 23.58
CA LYS A 178 40.97 50.61 23.35
C LYS A 178 40.41 52.01 23.13
N ARG A 179 39.35 52.14 22.31
CA ARG A 179 38.67 53.43 22.08
C ARG A 179 38.08 54.01 23.38
N LEU A 180 37.49 53.16 24.22
CA LEU A 180 36.95 53.54 25.53
C LEU A 180 38.04 54.00 26.49
N GLU A 181 39.16 53.29 26.56
CA GLU A 181 40.32 53.67 27.39
C GLU A 181 40.91 55.02 26.95
N GLU A 182 41.03 55.26 25.64
CA GLU A 182 41.54 56.52 25.12
C GLU A 182 40.59 57.69 25.44
N ARG A 183 39.28 57.49 25.32
CA ARG A 183 38.27 58.47 25.78
C ARG A 183 38.38 58.75 27.28
N ARG A 184 38.56 57.70 28.10
CA ARG A 184 38.71 57.84 29.55
C ARG A 184 39.96 58.65 29.91
N LYS A 185 41.06 58.44 29.20
CA LYS A 185 42.29 59.22 29.37
C LYS A 185 42.09 60.70 29.04
N LYS A 186 41.44 61.00 27.90
CA LYS A 186 41.11 62.38 27.50
C LYS A 186 40.20 63.08 28.52
N LEU A 187 39.21 62.36 29.05
CA LEU A 187 38.32 62.89 30.09
C LEU A 187 39.10 63.21 31.38
N LEU A 188 40.03 62.35 31.77
CA LEU A 188 40.87 62.56 32.96
C LEU A 188 41.79 63.77 32.77
N GLU A 189 42.42 63.92 31.60
CA GLU A 189 43.23 65.09 31.25
C GLU A 189 42.40 66.39 31.31
N GLU A 190 41.16 66.35 30.83
CA GLU A 190 40.24 67.50 30.89
C GLU A 190 39.83 67.82 32.34
N GLN A 191 39.54 66.82 33.17
CA GLN A 191 39.31 67.02 34.61
C GLN A 191 40.53 67.64 35.32
N HIS A 192 41.75 67.23 34.96
CA HIS A 192 42.96 67.86 35.48
C HIS A 192 43.12 69.30 34.99
N ARG A 193 42.76 69.60 33.73
CA ARG A 193 42.74 70.96 33.18
C ARG A 193 41.75 71.86 33.93
N GLN A 194 40.52 71.38 34.14
CA GLN A 194 39.49 72.11 34.90
C GLN A 194 39.90 72.36 36.34
N ARG A 195 40.53 71.38 37.03
CA ARG A 195 41.06 71.60 38.38
C ARG A 195 42.12 72.70 38.42
N ARG A 196 43.07 72.70 37.46
CA ARG A 196 44.08 73.78 37.36
C ARG A 196 43.42 75.14 37.16
N LEU A 197 42.44 75.24 36.28
CA LEU A 197 41.69 76.48 36.06
C LEU A 197 40.91 76.92 37.31
N GLN A 198 40.30 75.99 38.04
CA GLN A 198 39.63 76.29 39.31
C GLN A 198 40.61 76.77 40.38
N ASP A 199 41.80 76.19 40.46
CA ASP A 199 42.84 76.60 41.40
C ASP A 199 43.41 77.97 41.02
N GLU A 200 43.63 78.24 39.72
CA GLU A 200 43.97 79.57 39.22
C GLU A 200 42.89 80.61 39.51
N CYS A 201 41.60 80.28 39.32
CA CYS A 201 40.48 81.13 39.69
C CYS A 201 40.42 81.39 41.20
N ARG A 202 40.65 80.36 42.03
CA ARG A 202 40.76 80.52 43.49
C ARG A 202 41.92 81.43 43.88
N GLN A 203 43.08 81.29 43.23
CA GLN A 203 44.25 82.13 43.47
C GLN A 203 43.98 83.58 43.06
N LYS A 204 43.32 83.80 41.90
CA LYS A 204 42.90 85.13 41.44
C LYS A 204 41.88 85.76 42.39
N MET A 205 40.89 85.00 42.85
CA MET A 205 39.92 85.44 43.86
C MET A 205 40.59 85.81 45.19
N TYR A 206 41.59 85.04 45.63
CA TYR A 206 42.37 85.34 46.83
C TYR A 206 43.19 86.63 46.67
N ASN A 207 43.81 86.82 45.49
CA ASN A 207 44.55 88.04 45.15
C ASN A 207 43.61 89.25 45.00
N GLU A 208 42.42 89.08 44.41
CA GLU A 208 41.37 90.10 44.33
C GLU A 208 40.78 90.44 45.69
N GLN A 209 40.63 89.50 46.61
CA GLN A 209 40.23 89.79 48.00
C GLN A 209 41.34 90.51 48.77
N SER A 210 42.61 90.25 48.44
CA SER A 210 43.75 91.03 48.94
C SER A 210 43.77 92.45 48.34
N PHE A 211 43.36 92.60 47.08
CA PHE A 211 43.30 93.89 46.36
C PHE A 211 42.03 94.71 46.70
N GLN A 212 40.89 94.07 46.99
CA GLN A 212 39.65 94.73 47.43
C GLN A 212 39.73 95.20 48.90
N LYS A 213 40.66 94.68 49.71
CA LYS A 213 41.06 95.32 50.98
C LYS A 213 41.85 96.62 50.76
N GLU A 214 42.49 96.80 49.62
CA GLU A 214 43.19 98.04 49.25
C GLU A 214 42.32 99.01 48.43
N ASN A 215 41.23 98.55 47.80
CA ASN A 215 40.48 99.34 46.82
C ASN A 215 38.95 99.38 47.02
N SER A 216 38.45 99.13 48.24
CA SER A 216 37.10 99.51 48.63
C SER A 216 37.00 100.99 49.07
N GLN A 217 37.59 101.88 48.27
CA GLN A 217 36.98 103.17 47.93
C GLN A 217 36.49 103.07 46.48
N GLN A 218 35.23 103.47 46.26
CA GLN A 218 34.57 103.74 44.98
C GLN A 218 33.92 102.59 44.17
N THR A 219 32.65 102.36 44.55
CA THR A 219 31.41 102.54 43.74
C THR A 219 31.15 101.77 42.43
N CYS A 220 30.05 100.97 42.46
CA CYS A 220 28.76 101.08 41.71
C CYS A 220 28.80 101.45 40.21
N VAL A 221 28.02 100.92 39.24
CA VAL A 221 26.65 100.33 39.22
C VAL A 221 26.30 99.87 37.76
N GLU A 222 25.33 98.93 37.60
CA GLU A 222 24.46 98.62 36.40
C GLU A 222 25.05 97.82 35.18
N LYS A 223 24.35 96.94 34.43
CA LYS A 223 22.95 96.42 34.37
C LYS A 223 22.86 95.21 33.40
N ASP A 224 21.99 94.24 33.74
CA ASP A 224 20.93 93.58 32.95
C ASP A 224 21.10 92.62 31.74
N GLN A 225 20.32 91.51 31.85
CA GLN A 225 19.53 90.73 30.86
C GLN A 225 20.31 89.80 29.87
N HIS A 226 19.91 88.56 29.51
CA HIS A 226 18.60 87.92 29.33
C HIS A 226 18.70 86.36 29.17
N LYS A 227 17.70 85.62 29.67
CA LYS A 227 16.92 84.47 29.10
C LYS A 227 17.61 83.29 28.38
N SER A 228 17.44 82.05 28.89
CA SER A 228 16.57 80.94 28.39
C SER A 228 16.92 80.43 26.98
N SER A 229 16.97 79.14 26.64
CA SER A 229 16.23 77.95 27.07
C SER A 229 16.88 76.70 26.45
N GLU A 230 16.56 75.55 27.03
CA GLU A 230 16.90 74.20 26.59
C GLU A 230 16.36 73.88 25.19
N GLU A 231 17.14 73.15 24.38
CA GLU A 231 16.64 72.31 23.29
C GLU A 231 17.50 71.03 23.21
N HIS A 232 16.86 69.89 23.50
CA HIS A 232 17.35 68.56 23.17
C HIS A 232 16.93 68.22 21.74
N GLN A 233 17.89 67.95 20.86
CA GLN A 233 17.66 67.23 19.61
C GLN A 233 18.53 65.98 19.60
N GLY A 234 17.93 64.84 19.95
CA GLY A 234 18.43 63.51 19.63
C GLY A 234 17.75 63.04 18.35
N THR A 235 18.54 62.77 17.31
CA THR A 235 18.10 62.10 16.10
C THR A 235 18.76 60.74 15.97
N SER A 236 17.98 59.82 15.39
CA SER A 236 18.40 58.60 14.70
C SER A 236 18.67 57.35 15.55
N LEU A 237 17.85 56.31 15.38
CA LEU A 237 18.14 55.26 14.39
C LEU A 237 16.92 54.37 14.13
N ASP A 238 16.84 53.94 12.90
CA ASP A 238 15.66 53.59 12.11
C ASP A 238 15.45 52.06 12.03
N GLU A 239 14.22 51.62 12.30
CA GLU A 239 13.73 50.24 12.16
C GLU A 239 13.86 49.67 10.73
N GLU A 240 14.13 50.49 9.72
CA GLU A 240 14.32 50.06 8.33
C GLU A 240 15.71 49.47 8.03
N SER A 241 16.74 49.69 8.88
CA SER A 241 18.07 49.10 8.65
C SER A 241 18.14 47.60 8.96
N LEU A 242 17.24 47.07 9.80
CA LEU A 242 17.16 45.63 10.10
C LEU A 242 16.43 44.82 9.01
N LYS A 243 15.67 45.49 8.13
CA LYS A 243 15.00 44.85 6.99
C LYS A 243 15.90 44.67 5.77
N MET A 244 17.04 45.36 5.71
CA MET A 244 17.96 45.31 4.58
C MET A 244 19.00 44.19 4.64
N PHE A 245 19.20 43.54 5.80
CA PHE A 245 20.30 42.57 5.98
C PHE A 245 19.92 41.09 5.78
N LEU A 246 18.66 40.77 5.48
CA LEU A 246 18.19 39.40 5.24
C LEU A 246 17.85 39.10 3.77
N LYS A 247 18.25 39.98 2.84
CA LYS A 247 17.82 39.90 1.44
C LYS A 247 18.88 39.45 0.43
N GLU A 248 20.10 39.10 0.84
CA GLU A 248 21.21 38.90 -0.12
C GLU A 248 21.90 37.54 -0.18
N GLU A 249 21.39 36.48 0.45
CA GLU A 249 22.08 35.17 0.33
C GLU A 249 21.17 33.95 0.15
N TYR A 250 20.10 34.06 -0.63
CA TYR A 250 19.37 32.88 -1.14
C TYR A 250 18.84 33.12 -2.55
N GLN A 251 19.75 33.28 -3.51
CA GLN A 251 19.44 33.10 -4.91
C GLN A 251 20.42 32.10 -5.52
N GLU A 252 20.09 30.81 -5.46
CA GLU A 252 20.35 29.93 -6.60
C GLU A 252 19.45 28.67 -6.58
N LYS A 253 18.52 28.67 -7.55
CA LYS A 253 17.80 27.54 -8.18
C LYS A 253 16.80 26.73 -7.34
N ILE A 254 15.62 27.30 -7.08
CA ILE A 254 14.38 26.56 -6.78
C ILE A 254 13.18 27.27 -7.48
N PRO A 255 12.16 26.57 -8.03
CA PRO A 255 11.11 27.18 -8.86
C PRO A 255 10.21 28.23 -8.15
N LYS A 256 10.00 29.34 -8.87
CA LYS A 256 9.04 30.46 -8.76
C LYS A 256 8.28 30.68 -7.44
N GLU A 257 8.68 31.76 -6.75
CA GLU A 257 8.15 32.51 -5.57
C GLU A 257 6.68 32.30 -5.11
N TRP A 258 5.75 31.94 -5.98
CA TRP A 258 4.34 31.71 -5.61
C TRP A 258 4.12 30.40 -4.85
N GLU A 259 4.85 29.33 -5.21
CA GLU A 259 4.78 28.02 -4.53
C GLU A 259 5.44 28.08 -3.15
N GLN A 260 6.53 28.84 -3.01
CA GLN A 260 7.20 29.10 -1.73
C GLN A 260 6.31 29.85 -0.74
N LYS A 261 5.58 30.88 -1.19
CA LYS A 261 4.70 31.66 -0.31
C LYS A 261 3.55 30.82 0.25
N ASN A 262 3.04 29.85 -0.51
CA ASN A 262 1.92 29.00 -0.09
C ASN A 262 2.38 27.76 0.72
N TYR A 263 3.51 27.15 0.36
CA TYR A 263 4.16 26.13 1.19
C TYR A 263 4.60 26.70 2.54
N MET A 264 5.21 27.89 2.55
CA MET A 264 5.50 28.63 3.78
C MET A 264 4.23 29.04 4.49
N LYS A 265 3.10 29.34 3.81
CA LYS A 265 1.83 29.61 4.50
C LYS A 265 1.24 28.37 5.18
N GLY A 266 1.40 27.19 4.59
CA GLY A 266 1.03 25.91 5.21
C GLY A 266 1.93 25.54 6.39
N ILE A 267 3.25 25.66 6.21
CA ILE A 267 4.23 25.50 7.31
C ILE A 267 3.98 26.53 8.39
N MET A 268 3.79 27.81 8.07
CA MET A 268 3.49 28.86 9.04
C MET A 268 2.11 28.67 9.69
N LYS A 269 1.13 28.03 9.03
CA LYS A 269 -0.12 27.65 9.71
C LYS A 269 0.13 26.58 10.76
N LEU A 270 0.96 25.57 10.45
CA LEU A 270 1.38 24.53 11.41
C LEU A 270 2.30 25.10 12.49
N TYR A 271 3.17 26.05 12.14
CA TYR A 271 4.10 26.72 13.03
C TYR A 271 3.36 27.68 13.96
N ASN A 272 2.39 28.46 13.46
CA ASN A 272 1.53 29.32 14.27
C ASN A 272 0.60 28.50 15.17
N LEU A 273 0.07 27.37 14.68
CA LEU A 273 -0.65 26.41 15.54
C LEU A 273 0.26 25.85 16.65
N ALA A 274 1.55 25.64 16.35
CA ALA A 274 2.55 25.23 17.34
C ALA A 274 3.00 26.38 18.26
N GLU A 275 3.05 27.63 17.78
CA GLU A 275 3.52 28.82 18.49
C GLU A 275 2.44 29.41 19.40
N GLU A 276 1.18 29.46 18.95
CA GLU A 276 -0.01 29.66 19.80
C GLU A 276 -0.02 28.62 20.94
N HIS A 277 0.43 27.39 20.67
CA HIS A 277 0.54 26.32 21.66
C HIS A 277 1.76 26.46 22.59
N VAL A 278 2.88 27.04 22.15
CA VAL A 278 3.99 27.44 23.02
C VAL A 278 3.55 28.54 23.98
N GLN A 279 2.62 29.41 23.58
CA GLN A 279 2.03 30.43 24.47
C GLN A 279 0.94 29.87 25.40
N LEU A 280 0.11 28.92 24.92
CA LEU A 280 -0.90 28.23 25.75
C LEU A 280 -0.28 27.26 26.76
N SER A 281 0.79 26.53 26.41
CA SER A 281 1.54 25.64 27.32
C SER A 281 2.33 26.39 28.41
N LYS A 282 2.61 27.68 28.20
CA LYS A 282 3.15 28.59 29.22
C LYS A 282 2.09 29.07 30.23
N THR A 283 0.81 29.01 29.87
CA THR A 283 -0.31 29.48 30.71
C THR A 283 -1.06 28.33 31.40
N GLN A 284 -1.00 27.11 30.88
CA GLN A 284 -1.56 25.90 31.49
C GLN A 284 -0.58 24.73 31.27
N GLY A 285 -0.07 24.15 32.36
CA GLY A 285 1.12 23.30 32.38
C GLY A 285 1.16 22.12 31.40
N LYS A 286 2.37 21.85 30.89
CA LYS A 286 2.87 20.65 30.18
C LYS A 286 1.79 19.73 29.58
N HIS A 287 1.50 19.91 28.29
CA HIS A 287 0.92 18.87 27.46
C HIS A 287 2.01 18.20 26.60
N ASP A 288 2.07 16.87 26.65
CA ASP A 288 2.91 16.04 25.79
C ASP A 288 2.53 16.21 24.31
N ILE A 289 3.51 16.52 23.46
CA ILE A 289 3.35 16.79 22.01
C ILE A 289 2.60 15.66 21.26
N PRO A 290 2.81 14.35 21.55
CA PRO A 290 2.01 13.26 20.97
C PRO A 290 0.51 13.35 21.26
N GLY A 291 0.11 13.91 22.41
CA GLY A 291 -1.29 14.04 22.81
C GLY A 291 -2.06 15.10 22.01
N PHE A 292 -1.37 16.14 21.53
CA PHE A 292 -2.04 17.24 20.82
C PHE A 292 -2.44 16.88 19.39
N LEU A 293 -1.58 16.23 18.60
CA LEU A 293 -1.94 15.78 17.24
C LEU A 293 -3.11 14.79 17.30
N HIS A 294 -3.06 13.86 18.25
CA HIS A 294 -4.16 12.95 18.52
C HIS A 294 -5.45 13.71 18.87
N SER A 295 -5.38 14.68 19.79
CA SER A 295 -6.53 15.52 20.17
C SER A 295 -7.05 16.38 19.01
N ALA A 296 -6.17 16.92 18.17
CA ALA A 296 -6.55 17.73 17.02
C ALA A 296 -7.29 16.90 15.96
N VAL A 297 -6.84 15.67 15.70
CA VAL A 297 -7.55 14.74 14.80
C VAL A 297 -8.91 14.36 15.37
N LEU A 298 -9.01 14.11 16.67
CA LEU A 298 -10.28 13.79 17.32
C LEU A 298 -11.28 14.96 17.37
N ARG A 299 -10.83 16.20 17.17
CA ARG A 299 -11.70 17.37 17.00
C ARG A 299 -12.23 17.56 15.58
N ASP A 300 -11.69 16.83 14.60
CA ASP A 300 -12.17 16.92 13.23
C ASP A 300 -13.60 16.37 13.13
N SER A 301 -14.41 16.97 12.26
CA SER A 301 -15.78 16.53 12.00
C SER A 301 -15.90 15.06 11.60
N LEU A 302 -14.89 14.48 10.96
CA LEU A 302 -14.85 13.06 10.61
C LEU A 302 -14.69 12.14 11.83
N ALA A 303 -14.17 12.66 12.94
CA ALA A 303 -14.03 11.96 14.21
C ALA A 303 -15.17 12.29 15.20
N ALA A 304 -16.15 13.12 14.81
CA ALA A 304 -17.17 13.63 15.73
C ALA A 304 -17.99 12.52 16.43
N ASN A 305 -18.23 11.41 15.74
CA ASN A 305 -18.99 10.27 16.28
C ASN A 305 -18.09 9.19 16.92
N TRP A 306 -16.79 9.45 17.08
CA TRP A 306 -15.87 8.44 17.59
C TRP A 306 -15.97 8.27 19.10
N GLY A 307 -15.93 7.02 19.55
CA GLY A 307 -15.76 6.70 20.96
C GLY A 307 -14.32 6.91 21.43
N PRO A 308 -14.07 6.94 22.75
CA PRO A 308 -12.73 7.03 23.31
C PRO A 308 -11.79 5.93 22.78
N MET A 309 -10.56 6.30 22.44
CA MET A 309 -9.53 5.36 22.02
C MET A 309 -8.88 4.69 23.24
N PRO A 310 -8.76 3.36 23.29
CA PRO A 310 -7.99 2.68 24.33
C PRO A 310 -6.49 3.07 24.27
N PRO A 311 -5.81 3.23 25.40
CA PRO A 311 -4.43 3.72 25.45
C PRO A 311 -3.40 2.76 24.83
N ASP A 312 -3.72 1.47 24.71
CA ASP A 312 -2.86 0.41 24.17
C ASP A 312 -3.20 0.04 22.71
N LYS A 313 -4.11 0.77 22.06
CA LYS A 313 -4.59 0.48 20.72
C LYS A 313 -4.34 1.64 19.76
N THR A 314 -3.77 1.32 18.60
CA THR A 314 -3.58 2.26 17.49
C THR A 314 -4.86 2.45 16.67
N TYR A 315 -5.75 1.45 16.67
CA TYR A 315 -7.06 1.50 16.05
C TYR A 315 -8.08 0.63 16.81
N VAL A 316 -9.37 0.92 16.60
CA VAL A 316 -10.48 0.05 17.01
C VAL A 316 -11.53 -0.04 15.90
N ARG A 317 -12.28 -1.15 15.88
CA ARG A 317 -13.47 -1.33 15.03
C ARG A 317 -14.71 -1.24 15.92
N VAL A 318 -15.57 -0.28 15.65
CA VAL A 318 -16.77 -0.02 16.45
C VAL A 318 -18.00 -0.44 15.65
N PRO A 319 -18.78 -1.44 16.11
CA PRO A 319 -20.04 -1.79 15.45
C PRO A 319 -20.99 -0.59 15.40
N VAL A 320 -21.47 -0.26 14.21
CA VAL A 320 -22.47 0.79 14.00
C VAL A 320 -23.85 0.18 14.21
N GLN A 321 -24.64 0.76 15.10
CA GLN A 321 -25.97 0.25 15.44
C GLN A 321 -26.97 0.49 14.30
N GLU A 322 -27.80 -0.51 13.99
CA GLU A 322 -28.68 -0.50 12.80
C GLU A 322 -29.74 0.61 12.81
N ASP A 323 -30.13 1.08 13.98
CA ASP A 323 -31.14 2.12 14.18
C ASP A 323 -30.61 3.55 13.96
N THR A 324 -29.28 3.71 13.86
CA THR A 324 -28.63 5.02 13.69
C THR A 324 -28.69 5.55 12.26
N ASP A 325 -28.67 6.89 12.12
CA ASP A 325 -28.56 7.55 10.82
C ASP A 325 -27.24 7.24 10.11
N GLU A 326 -26.18 6.98 10.88
CA GLU A 326 -24.87 6.56 10.38
C GLU A 326 -24.96 5.23 9.63
N PHE A 327 -25.55 4.20 10.27
CA PHE A 327 -25.77 2.92 9.62
C PHE A 327 -26.63 3.07 8.38
N ARG A 328 -27.75 3.80 8.48
CA ARG A 328 -28.67 4.02 7.37
C ARG A 328 -27.97 4.68 6.17
N SER A 329 -27.12 5.67 6.44
CA SER A 329 -26.35 6.39 5.41
C SER A 329 -25.34 5.47 4.70
N VAL A 330 -24.54 4.72 5.46
CA VAL A 330 -23.54 3.79 4.90
C VAL A 330 -24.22 2.65 4.12
N ASN A 331 -25.26 2.04 4.69
CA ASN A 331 -26.04 0.99 4.03
C ASN A 331 -26.72 1.50 2.75
N ASN A 332 -27.27 2.71 2.75
CA ASN A 332 -27.88 3.29 1.55
C ASN A 332 -26.83 3.58 0.47
N CYS A 333 -25.66 4.13 0.84
CA CYS A 333 -24.55 4.34 -0.09
C CYS A 333 -24.12 3.02 -0.74
N PHE A 334 -23.98 1.96 0.06
CA PHE A 334 -23.63 0.62 -0.42
C PHE A 334 -24.66 0.06 -1.38
N LYS A 335 -25.95 0.08 -0.99
CA LYS A 335 -27.06 -0.49 -1.76
C LYS A 335 -27.40 0.31 -3.02
N ALA A 336 -27.22 1.63 -3.02
CA ALA A 336 -27.52 2.49 -4.16
C ALA A 336 -26.74 2.09 -5.42
N THR A 337 -25.59 1.44 -5.26
CA THR A 337 -24.72 1.04 -6.38
C THR A 337 -24.65 -0.47 -6.57
N THR A 338 -25.47 -1.24 -5.84
CA THR A 338 -25.55 -2.69 -5.98
C THR A 338 -26.61 -3.08 -7.02
N GLN A 339 -26.22 -3.87 -8.03
CA GLN A 339 -27.15 -4.48 -9.00
C GLN A 339 -27.64 -5.88 -8.58
N LYS A 340 -27.00 -6.49 -7.56
CA LYS A 340 -27.36 -7.77 -6.92
C LYS A 340 -28.07 -7.57 -5.58
N ARG A 341 -28.67 -8.62 -5.03
CA ARG A 341 -29.19 -8.62 -3.65
C ARG A 341 -28.06 -8.84 -2.64
N PHE A 342 -27.20 -7.84 -2.42
CA PHE A 342 -26.31 -7.86 -1.27
C PHE A 342 -27.12 -7.58 -0.01
N VAL A 343 -27.00 -8.45 0.98
CA VAL A 343 -27.64 -8.31 2.29
C VAL A 343 -26.55 -7.94 3.28
N VAL A 344 -26.60 -6.71 3.80
CA VAL A 344 -25.68 -6.24 4.83
C VAL A 344 -25.98 -6.99 6.12
N ASP A 345 -24.93 -7.56 6.70
CA ASP A 345 -24.94 -8.30 7.97
C ASP A 345 -24.56 -7.36 9.13
N LYS A 346 -23.46 -6.63 8.98
CA LYS A 346 -23.05 -5.59 9.93
C LYS A 346 -22.17 -4.53 9.29
N ILE A 347 -22.10 -3.38 9.93
CA ILE A 347 -21.20 -2.28 9.57
C ILE A 347 -20.33 -1.98 10.79
N GLU A 348 -19.03 -1.86 10.57
CA GLU A 348 -18.06 -1.47 11.60
C GLU A 348 -17.39 -0.16 11.17
N ARG A 349 -17.42 0.87 12.00
CA ARG A 349 -16.63 2.09 11.83
C ARG A 349 -15.19 1.82 12.22
N VAL A 350 -14.25 2.22 11.37
CA VAL A 350 -12.82 2.15 11.69
C VAL A 350 -12.45 3.45 12.41
N GLN A 351 -11.92 3.33 13.61
CA GLN A 351 -11.37 4.46 14.35
C GLN A 351 -9.86 4.30 14.46
N ASN A 352 -9.13 4.99 13.60
CA ASN A 352 -7.68 5.05 13.62
C ASN A 352 -7.24 6.52 13.51
N PRO A 353 -6.93 7.19 14.63
CA PRO A 353 -6.63 8.62 14.63
C PRO A 353 -5.31 8.93 13.92
N PHE A 354 -4.37 7.98 13.86
CA PHE A 354 -3.10 8.19 13.14
C PHE A 354 -3.33 8.20 11.63
N LEU A 355 -4.08 7.22 11.10
CA LEU A 355 -4.41 7.18 9.68
C LEU A 355 -5.31 8.35 9.26
N LEU A 356 -6.27 8.74 10.11
CA LEU A 356 -7.09 9.91 9.86
C LEU A 356 -6.23 11.19 9.84
N GLY A 357 -5.27 11.33 10.77
CA GLY A 357 -4.33 12.44 10.78
C GLY A 357 -3.47 12.51 9.51
N CYS A 358 -2.92 11.38 9.07
CA CYS A 358 -2.18 11.31 7.81
C CYS A 358 -3.04 11.69 6.60
N TYR A 359 -4.29 11.24 6.56
CA TYR A 359 -5.26 11.56 5.52
C TYR A 359 -5.60 13.05 5.47
N LEU A 360 -5.89 13.66 6.63
CA LEU A 360 -6.20 15.09 6.73
C LEU A 360 -5.01 15.97 6.35
N LEU A 361 -3.79 15.57 6.74
CA LEU A 361 -2.57 16.25 6.31
C LEU A 361 -2.36 16.13 4.79
N LYS A 362 -2.59 14.94 4.22
CA LYS A 362 -2.49 14.72 2.78
C LYS A 362 -3.52 15.55 2.01
N LYS A 363 -4.73 15.71 2.55
CA LYS A 363 -5.77 16.60 2.01
C LYS A 363 -5.28 18.03 1.93
N LEU A 364 -4.74 18.58 3.02
CA LEU A 364 -4.19 19.94 3.04
C LEU A 364 -3.03 20.11 2.05
N GLU A 365 -2.15 19.11 1.95
CA GLU A 365 -1.05 19.09 0.98
C GLU A 365 -1.58 19.16 -0.47
N MET A 366 -2.54 18.31 -0.81
CA MET A 366 -3.18 18.30 -2.13
C MET A 366 -3.93 19.60 -2.42
N GLU A 367 -4.66 20.14 -1.45
CA GLU A 367 -5.40 21.40 -1.60
C GLU A 367 -4.44 22.58 -1.84
N ASN A 368 -3.25 22.53 -1.26
CA ASN A 368 -2.20 23.50 -1.52
C ASN A 368 -1.59 23.35 -2.92
N MET A 369 -1.29 22.12 -3.35
CA MET A 369 -0.66 21.85 -4.65
C MET A 369 -1.62 22.09 -5.83
N TYR A 370 -2.85 21.61 -5.73
CA TYR A 370 -3.82 21.65 -6.82
C TYR A 370 -4.85 22.76 -6.68
N GLY A 371 -4.92 23.43 -5.54
CA GLY A 371 -5.96 24.39 -5.18
C GLY A 371 -7.14 23.71 -4.49
N ALA A 372 -7.61 24.28 -3.37
CA ALA A 372 -8.63 23.64 -2.52
C ALA A 372 -9.92 23.26 -3.26
N ARG A 373 -10.37 24.06 -4.22
CA ARG A 373 -11.56 23.78 -5.04
C ARG A 373 -11.38 22.64 -6.04
N ASN A 374 -10.14 22.19 -6.26
CA ASN A 374 -9.80 21.14 -7.20
C ASN A 374 -9.52 19.79 -6.51
N VAL A 375 -9.61 19.71 -5.18
CA VAL A 375 -9.48 18.45 -4.44
C VAL A 375 -10.87 18.01 -3.99
N GLU A 376 -11.32 16.90 -4.53
CA GLU A 376 -12.60 16.27 -4.22
C GLU A 376 -12.39 15.08 -3.29
N GLU A 377 -13.23 14.95 -2.26
CA GLU A 377 -13.31 13.76 -1.43
C GLU A 377 -14.42 12.84 -1.97
N LYS A 378 -14.04 11.66 -2.45
CA LYS A 378 -14.96 10.64 -2.94
C LYS A 378 -15.10 9.49 -1.94
N ILE A 379 -16.31 8.96 -1.83
CA ILE A 379 -16.59 7.72 -1.10
C ILE A 379 -16.60 6.57 -2.10
N LEU A 380 -15.69 5.62 -1.92
CA LEU A 380 -15.47 4.50 -2.84
C LEU A 380 -15.36 3.17 -2.09
N PHE A 381 -15.45 2.08 -2.82
CA PHE A 381 -15.51 0.73 -2.31
C PHE A 381 -14.29 -0.10 -2.73
N ARG A 382 -13.82 -0.96 -1.81
CA ARG A 382 -12.78 -1.97 -2.06
C ARG A 382 -13.15 -3.29 -1.38
N GLY A 383 -13.37 -4.35 -2.16
CA GLY A 383 -13.54 -5.70 -1.60
C GLY A 383 -12.27 -6.17 -0.87
N ALA A 384 -12.43 -6.89 0.23
CA ALA A 384 -11.34 -7.34 1.07
C ALA A 384 -11.44 -8.84 1.40
N PHE A 385 -10.29 -9.46 1.65
CA PHE A 385 -10.23 -10.78 2.28
C PHE A 385 -10.25 -10.61 3.79
N ALA A 386 -10.97 -11.49 4.49
CA ALA A 386 -11.12 -11.44 5.95
C ALA A 386 -9.76 -11.35 6.67
N LYS A 387 -8.77 -12.13 6.21
CA LYS A 387 -7.40 -12.16 6.78
C LYS A 387 -6.62 -10.84 6.69
N PHE A 388 -7.04 -9.89 5.85
CA PHE A 388 -6.37 -8.61 5.68
C PHE A 388 -7.11 -7.43 6.31
N ILE A 389 -8.30 -7.64 6.89
CA ILE A 389 -9.12 -6.55 7.45
C ILE A 389 -8.35 -5.80 8.55
N ASP A 390 -7.91 -6.51 9.59
CA ASP A 390 -7.23 -5.91 10.75
C ASP A 390 -5.93 -5.21 10.33
N LYS A 391 -5.12 -5.87 9.47
CA LYS A 391 -3.89 -5.29 8.94
C LYS A 391 -4.12 -3.98 8.19
N ASN A 392 -5.17 -3.91 7.36
CA ASN A 392 -5.51 -2.71 6.60
C ASN A 392 -6.09 -1.59 7.49
N CYS A 393 -6.82 -1.93 8.57
CA CYS A 393 -7.31 -0.95 9.54
C CYS A 393 -6.17 -0.34 10.37
N GLU A 394 -5.15 -1.14 10.68
CA GLU A 394 -4.00 -0.71 11.46
C GLU A 394 -3.01 0.12 10.65
N ASN A 395 -2.64 -0.38 9.45
CA ASN A 395 -1.50 0.11 8.67
C ASN A 395 -1.88 0.79 7.35
N ASN A 396 -3.17 1.02 7.10
CA ASN A 396 -3.73 1.42 5.81
C ASN A 396 -3.50 0.37 4.70
N PHE A 397 -4.00 0.62 3.50
CA PHE A 397 -3.82 -0.27 2.36
C PHE A 397 -2.41 -0.17 1.79
N ASN A 398 -1.63 -1.26 1.90
CA ASN A 398 -0.34 -1.34 1.23
C ASN A 398 -0.53 -1.77 -0.24
N TRP A 399 -0.77 -0.79 -1.11
CA TRP A 399 -0.96 -1.00 -2.55
C TRP A 399 0.23 -1.65 -3.24
N ARG A 400 1.46 -1.52 -2.71
CA ARG A 400 2.67 -2.14 -3.27
C ARG A 400 2.63 -3.67 -3.18
N ILE A 401 1.94 -4.22 -2.18
CA ILE A 401 1.73 -5.68 -2.07
C ILE A 401 0.67 -6.17 -3.07
N TYR A 402 -0.34 -5.33 -3.36
CA TYR A 402 -1.38 -5.63 -4.35
C TYR A 402 -0.91 -5.37 -5.81
N ALA A 403 0.12 -4.53 -5.98
CA ALA A 403 0.72 -4.15 -7.26
C ALA A 403 1.59 -5.25 -7.90
N VAL A 404 2.14 -6.21 -7.15
CA VAL A 404 3.06 -7.26 -7.69
C VAL A 404 2.32 -8.32 -8.55
N SER A 405 1.06 -8.07 -8.89
CA SER A 405 0.22 -8.96 -9.65
C SER A 405 0.56 -8.86 -11.16
N LYS A 406 0.75 -9.99 -11.87
CA LYS A 406 1.36 -10.04 -13.22
C LYS A 406 0.63 -9.28 -14.34
N HIS A 407 -0.58 -8.73 -14.10
CA HIS A 407 -1.37 -8.04 -15.13
C HIS A 407 -2.24 -6.91 -14.54
N ASN A 408 -1.64 -5.79 -14.15
CA ASN A 408 -2.36 -4.62 -13.66
C ASN A 408 -2.90 -3.78 -14.82
N LYS A 409 -4.06 -4.18 -15.36
CA LYS A 409 -4.73 -3.52 -16.50
C LYS A 409 -4.98 -2.01 -16.34
N TYR A 410 -5.04 -1.53 -15.10
CA TYR A 410 -5.39 -0.14 -14.79
C TYR A 410 -4.29 0.61 -14.01
N GLY A 411 -3.09 0.03 -13.91
CA GLY A 411 -1.95 0.57 -13.19
C GLY A 411 -1.65 -0.13 -11.87
N GLU A 412 -0.40 -0.01 -11.43
CA GLU A 412 0.17 -0.67 -10.25
C GLU A 412 -0.16 0.10 -8.97
N GLY A 413 -1.43 0.30 -8.69
CA GLY A 413 -1.87 1.10 -7.55
C GLY A 413 -3.10 0.55 -6.84
N PHE A 414 -3.59 1.32 -5.87
CA PHE A 414 -4.77 0.96 -5.10
C PHE A 414 -6.04 1.20 -5.93
N THR A 415 -6.65 0.10 -6.39
CA THR A 415 -7.82 0.15 -7.27
C THR A 415 -9.12 0.15 -6.48
N LEU A 416 -9.97 1.15 -6.73
CA LEU A 416 -11.23 1.44 -6.03
C LEU A 416 -12.38 1.62 -7.03
N SER A 417 -13.62 1.43 -6.59
CA SER A 417 -14.81 1.66 -7.43
C SER A 417 -15.89 2.41 -6.68
N HIS A 418 -16.63 3.29 -7.35
CA HIS A 418 -17.84 3.89 -6.77
C HIS A 418 -19.04 2.92 -6.82
N ILE A 419 -18.88 1.74 -7.43
CA ILE A 419 -19.93 0.74 -7.60
C ILE A 419 -19.60 -0.46 -6.71
N SER A 420 -20.38 -0.68 -5.65
CA SER A 420 -20.17 -1.78 -4.70
C SER A 420 -20.17 -3.15 -5.40
N TYR A 421 -21.02 -3.34 -6.41
CA TYR A 421 -21.02 -4.56 -7.22
C TYR A 421 -19.68 -4.82 -7.94
N ILE A 422 -19.03 -3.79 -8.46
CA ILE A 422 -17.73 -3.93 -9.13
C ILE A 422 -16.62 -4.15 -8.10
N ALA A 423 -16.68 -3.44 -6.98
CA ALA A 423 -15.72 -3.63 -5.89
C ALA A 423 -15.78 -5.05 -5.27
N ASN A 424 -16.94 -5.71 -5.30
CA ASN A 424 -17.09 -7.10 -4.84
C ASN A 424 -16.20 -8.08 -5.62
N PHE A 425 -15.79 -7.77 -6.86
CA PHE A 425 -14.88 -8.65 -7.59
C PHE A 425 -13.47 -8.75 -6.99
N SER A 426 -13.07 -7.83 -6.10
CA SER A 426 -11.83 -7.95 -5.32
C SER A 426 -12.03 -8.52 -3.91
N ALA A 427 -13.25 -8.87 -3.53
CA ALA A 427 -13.53 -9.55 -2.27
C ALA A 427 -13.20 -11.06 -2.40
N ASP A 428 -13.05 -11.72 -1.25
CA ASP A 428 -12.88 -13.17 -1.19
C ASP A 428 -14.06 -13.87 -1.88
N LYS A 429 -13.77 -14.71 -2.89
CA LYS A 429 -14.79 -15.40 -3.69
C LYS A 429 -15.44 -16.55 -2.94
N GLU A 430 -14.64 -17.30 -2.18
CA GLU A 430 -15.04 -18.52 -1.49
C GLU A 430 -15.79 -18.21 -0.18
N ALA A 431 -15.60 -16.99 0.36
CA ALA A 431 -16.30 -16.56 1.55
C ALA A 431 -17.82 -16.36 1.30
N THR A 432 -18.64 -16.97 2.16
CA THR A 432 -20.10 -16.80 2.19
C THR A 432 -20.49 -15.44 2.77
N ASN A 433 -19.86 -15.04 3.89
CA ASN A 433 -19.89 -13.69 4.43
C ASN A 433 -18.67 -12.93 3.93
N LYS A 434 -18.89 -11.93 3.09
CA LYS A 434 -17.87 -11.12 2.43
C LYS A 434 -17.70 -9.81 3.16
N ALA A 435 -16.50 -9.23 3.05
CA ALA A 435 -16.21 -7.92 3.60
C ALA A 435 -15.75 -6.94 2.51
N MET A 436 -16.09 -5.67 2.68
CA MET A 436 -15.69 -4.58 1.80
C MET A 436 -15.43 -3.33 2.63
N PHE A 437 -14.39 -2.59 2.29
CA PHE A 437 -14.15 -1.28 2.84
C PHE A 437 -14.95 -0.22 2.10
N LEU A 438 -15.55 0.70 2.87
CA LEU A 438 -15.94 2.03 2.42
C LEU A 438 -14.77 2.97 2.72
N VAL A 439 -14.25 3.61 1.69
CA VAL A 439 -12.98 4.34 1.73
C VAL A 439 -13.22 5.78 1.31
N ARG A 440 -12.73 6.74 2.09
CA ARG A 440 -12.62 8.15 1.70
C ARG A 440 -11.38 8.32 0.83
N VAL A 441 -11.51 8.95 -0.32
CA VAL A 441 -10.43 9.03 -1.31
C VAL A 441 -10.31 10.45 -1.84
N LEU A 442 -9.11 11.01 -1.76
CA LEU A 442 -8.78 12.32 -2.30
C LEU A 442 -8.48 12.20 -3.80
N VAL A 443 -9.18 12.99 -4.61
CA VAL A 443 -9.05 12.99 -6.06
C VAL A 443 -8.92 14.43 -6.55
N SER A 444 -7.94 14.72 -7.41
CA SER A 444 -7.79 16.04 -8.01
C SER A 444 -7.72 15.98 -9.54
N LYS A 445 -6.55 15.69 -10.09
CA LYS A 445 -6.29 15.52 -11.51
C LYS A 445 -6.36 14.04 -11.88
N VAL A 446 -7.33 13.75 -12.75
CA VAL A 446 -7.59 12.39 -13.24
C VAL A 446 -7.15 12.24 -14.69
N THR A 447 -6.48 11.13 -15.00
CA THR A 447 -6.17 10.72 -16.39
C THR A 447 -6.64 9.30 -16.66
N ASP A 448 -6.63 8.86 -17.92
CA ASP A 448 -6.97 7.50 -18.27
C ASP A 448 -5.87 6.53 -17.81
N ALA A 449 -6.30 5.40 -17.26
CA ALA A 449 -5.42 4.33 -16.82
C ALA A 449 -4.77 3.62 -18.02
N SER A 450 -3.50 3.26 -17.87
CA SER A 450 -2.80 2.35 -18.77
C SER A 450 -2.32 1.13 -18.01
N GLU A 451 -2.13 0.04 -18.74
CA GLU A 451 -1.58 -1.19 -18.18
C GLU A 451 -0.18 -0.95 -17.61
N ASN A 452 0.10 -1.53 -16.45
CA ASN A 452 1.38 -1.45 -15.73
C ASN A 452 1.88 0.00 -15.47
N MET A 453 0.97 0.97 -15.42
CA MET A 453 1.31 2.33 -15.00
C MET A 453 1.72 2.32 -13.53
N GLU A 454 3.00 2.52 -13.23
CA GLU A 454 3.50 2.63 -11.85
C GLU A 454 3.24 4.01 -11.24
N ILE A 455 3.33 5.05 -12.08
CA ILE A 455 3.22 6.45 -11.67
C ILE A 455 2.41 7.20 -12.74
N PRO A 456 1.37 7.98 -12.38
CA PRO A 456 0.59 8.74 -13.35
C PRO A 456 1.43 9.76 -14.12
N PRO A 457 1.11 10.17 -15.35
CA PRO A 457 1.88 11.15 -16.11
C PRO A 457 1.91 12.55 -15.46
N LEU A 458 2.88 13.37 -15.84
CA LEU A 458 2.91 14.80 -15.49
C LEU A 458 1.76 15.55 -16.17
N LEU A 459 1.30 16.64 -15.55
CA LEU A 459 0.35 17.55 -16.16
C LEU A 459 1.04 18.34 -17.27
N ASN A 460 0.56 18.20 -18.51
CA ASN A 460 0.99 19.04 -19.63
C ASN A 460 0.22 20.37 -19.61
N ASP A 461 0.50 21.24 -18.63
CA ASP A 461 -0.03 22.60 -18.64
C ASP A 461 1.12 23.61 -18.77
N ARG A 462 1.23 24.22 -19.96
CA ARG A 462 2.25 25.23 -20.29
C ARG A 462 2.18 26.47 -19.38
N LYS A 463 1.11 26.65 -18.60
CA LYS A 463 0.91 27.79 -17.69
C LYS A 463 1.42 27.55 -16.26
N LEU A 464 1.54 26.29 -15.81
CA LEU A 464 2.20 26.00 -14.54
C LEU A 464 3.69 25.87 -14.79
N SER A 465 4.53 26.43 -13.92
CA SER A 465 5.97 26.13 -13.93
C SER A 465 6.19 24.69 -13.47
N ASN A 466 5.95 23.74 -14.37
CA ASN A 466 6.45 22.36 -14.44
C ASN A 466 6.84 21.67 -13.11
N VAL A 467 5.95 20.92 -12.44
CA VAL A 467 6.24 19.65 -11.68
C VAL A 467 4.97 18.81 -11.39
N LEU A 468 3.76 19.40 -11.40
CA LEU A 468 2.56 18.66 -10.95
C LEU A 468 2.18 17.45 -11.82
N ARG A 469 1.59 16.43 -11.19
CA ARG A 469 1.24 15.13 -11.78
C ARG A 469 -0.26 14.91 -11.73
N PHE A 470 -0.79 14.01 -12.55
CA PHE A 470 -2.08 13.39 -12.24
C PHE A 470 -1.96 12.60 -10.92
N ASP A 471 -2.95 12.68 -10.03
CA ASP A 471 -2.93 11.90 -8.78
C ASP A 471 -3.76 10.61 -8.90
N THR A 472 -4.67 10.55 -9.86
CA THR A 472 -5.62 9.47 -10.02
C THR A 472 -5.65 9.02 -11.47
N THR A 473 -5.71 7.72 -11.71
CA THR A 473 -6.07 7.18 -13.02
C THR A 473 -7.46 6.59 -12.96
N LYS A 474 -8.17 6.56 -14.10
CA LYS A 474 -9.50 5.96 -14.19
C LYS A 474 -9.56 4.95 -15.33
N ARG A 475 -10.41 3.94 -15.18
CA ARG A 475 -10.84 3.15 -16.32
C ARG A 475 -11.65 4.04 -17.29
N ARG A 476 -11.60 3.74 -18.59
CA ARG A 476 -12.30 4.52 -19.64
C ARG A 476 -13.80 4.74 -19.37
N ASP A 477 -14.47 3.78 -18.74
CA ASP A 477 -15.90 3.91 -18.40
C ASP A 477 -16.15 4.60 -17.05
N GLY A 478 -15.11 5.10 -16.39
CA GLY A 478 -15.16 5.82 -15.11
C GLY A 478 -15.53 4.96 -13.89
N LYS A 479 -15.79 3.65 -14.07
CA LYS A 479 -16.31 2.80 -12.97
C LYS A 479 -15.27 2.43 -11.94
N MET A 480 -13.99 2.57 -12.26
CA MET A 480 -12.87 2.26 -11.38
C MET A 480 -11.84 3.37 -11.46
N ILE A 481 -11.22 3.67 -10.33
CA ILE A 481 -10.07 4.56 -10.24
C ILE A 481 -8.90 3.88 -9.54
N VAL A 482 -7.70 4.36 -9.76
CA VAL A 482 -6.48 3.86 -9.13
C VAL A 482 -5.71 5.02 -8.50
N LYS A 483 -5.26 4.81 -7.27
CA LYS A 483 -4.44 5.73 -6.47
C LYS A 483 -3.03 5.18 -6.29
N PHE A 484 -2.04 6.06 -6.30
CA PHE A 484 -0.62 5.68 -6.36
C PHE A 484 0.22 6.19 -5.21
N ALA A 485 -0.35 7.05 -4.34
CA ALA A 485 0.34 7.55 -3.17
C ALA A 485 -0.37 7.13 -1.89
N ASP A 486 0.46 6.95 -0.85
CA ASP A 486 -0.03 6.63 0.48
C ASP A 486 -0.83 7.80 1.06
N ASN A 487 -1.79 7.51 1.94
CA ASN A 487 -2.60 8.49 2.66
C ASN A 487 -3.54 9.36 1.81
N GLU A 488 -3.61 9.16 0.49
CA GLU A 488 -4.67 9.75 -0.35
C GLU A 488 -6.04 9.07 -0.14
N PHE A 489 -6.09 8.09 0.75
CA PHE A 489 -7.27 7.34 1.10
C PHE A 489 -7.26 6.93 2.56
N TYR A 490 -8.46 6.78 3.13
CA TYR A 490 -8.71 6.41 4.52
C TYR A 490 -9.82 5.36 4.60
N PRO A 491 -9.59 4.18 5.23
CA PRO A 491 -10.64 3.20 5.47
C PRO A 491 -11.60 3.72 6.54
N ASP A 492 -12.83 4.06 6.15
CA ASP A 492 -13.81 4.71 7.02
C ASP A 492 -14.74 3.68 7.69
N TYR A 493 -15.20 2.71 6.90
CA TYR A 493 -16.06 1.62 7.38
C TYR A 493 -15.68 0.27 6.77
N ILE A 494 -16.07 -0.80 7.46
CA ILE A 494 -16.12 -2.16 6.94
C ILE A 494 -17.58 -2.58 6.86
N ILE A 495 -17.99 -3.04 5.70
CA ILE A 495 -19.33 -3.56 5.45
C ILE A 495 -19.20 -5.07 5.27
N HIS A 496 -19.84 -5.82 6.16
CA HIS A 496 -19.97 -7.27 6.06
C HIS A 496 -21.31 -7.58 5.41
N TYR A 497 -21.31 -8.46 4.42
CA TYR A 497 -22.49 -8.74 3.61
C TYR A 497 -22.46 -10.14 3.03
N THR A 498 -23.64 -10.67 2.73
CA THR A 498 -23.83 -11.90 1.97
C THR A 498 -24.38 -11.60 0.60
N VAL A 499 -24.09 -12.48 -0.36
CA VAL A 499 -24.73 -12.44 -1.68
C VAL A 499 -25.97 -13.31 -1.59
N GLY A 500 -27.17 -12.70 -1.68
CA GLY A 500 -28.42 -13.45 -1.64
C GLY A 500 -28.50 -14.49 -2.76
N PRO A 501 -29.31 -15.57 -2.59
CA PRO A 501 -29.44 -16.64 -3.58
C PRO A 501 -29.83 -16.05 -4.94
N GLU A 502 -29.00 -16.34 -5.95
CA GLU A 502 -29.17 -15.85 -7.31
C GLU A 502 -30.28 -16.66 -7.99
N LEU A 503 -31.30 -15.99 -8.54
CA LEU A 503 -32.09 -16.60 -9.61
C LEU A 503 -31.13 -16.76 -10.79
N GLU A 504 -30.59 -17.96 -10.97
CA GLU A 504 -29.81 -18.33 -12.15
C GLU A 504 -30.66 -18.14 -13.41
N LYS A 505 -30.69 -16.92 -13.95
CA LYS A 505 -31.04 -16.70 -15.35
C LYS A 505 -29.74 -16.70 -16.15
N LYS A 506 -29.58 -17.77 -16.93
CA LYS A 506 -28.59 -17.97 -17.98
C LYS A 506 -28.30 -16.66 -18.73
N GLY A 507 -27.00 -16.33 -18.87
CA GLY A 507 -26.53 -15.72 -20.12
C GLY A 507 -25.60 -14.51 -20.04
N ASP A 508 -25.50 -13.79 -18.92
CA ASP A 508 -24.64 -12.60 -18.88
C ASP A 508 -23.19 -12.97 -18.58
N LYS A 509 -22.43 -13.27 -19.64
CA LYS A 509 -20.97 -13.28 -19.64
C LYS A 509 -20.43 -11.85 -19.43
N VAL A 510 -20.63 -11.27 -18.26
CA VAL A 510 -19.88 -10.08 -17.85
C VAL A 510 -18.47 -10.56 -17.49
N LYS A 511 -17.51 -10.35 -18.39
CA LYS A 511 -16.08 -10.58 -18.11
C LYS A 511 -15.75 -9.89 -16.79
N ASN A 512 -15.24 -10.66 -15.82
CA ASN A 512 -14.89 -10.12 -14.50
C ASN A 512 -13.82 -9.03 -14.69
N PRO A 513 -14.12 -7.76 -14.40
CA PRO A 513 -13.21 -6.65 -14.68
C PRO A 513 -11.98 -6.64 -13.77
N MET A 514 -11.98 -7.40 -12.67
CA MET A 514 -10.87 -7.52 -11.73
C MET A 514 -10.11 -8.85 -11.86
N HIS A 515 -10.64 -9.84 -12.59
CA HIS A 515 -10.01 -11.15 -12.71
C HIS A 515 -9.14 -11.25 -13.95
N GLU A 516 -7.87 -10.92 -13.75
CA GLU A 516 -6.80 -11.72 -14.35
C GLU A 516 -5.54 -11.75 -13.48
N SER A 517 -5.66 -11.41 -12.18
CA SER A 517 -4.47 -11.27 -11.34
C SER A 517 -4.75 -11.38 -9.84
N THR A 518 -5.04 -12.59 -9.36
CA THR A 518 -4.83 -12.99 -7.97
C THR A 518 -4.55 -14.50 -7.92
N MET A 519 -3.28 -14.88 -8.05
CA MET A 519 -2.78 -16.09 -7.38
C MET A 519 -1.87 -15.57 -6.27
N TYR A 520 -2.38 -15.60 -5.04
CA TYR A 520 -1.55 -15.57 -3.85
C TYR A 520 -1.28 -17.03 -3.49
N ASP A 521 -0.21 -17.57 -4.09
CA ASP A 521 0.44 -18.77 -3.58
C ASP A 521 1.74 -18.34 -2.89
N ASP A 522 1.87 -18.83 -1.65
CA ASP A 522 3.00 -18.87 -0.71
C ASP A 522 3.50 -17.57 -0.05
#